data_AF-A0A536LM81-F1
#
_entry.id   AF-A0A536LM81-F1
#
_cell.length_a   1.000
_cell.length_b   1.000
_cell.length_c   1.000
_cell.angle_alpha   90.00
_cell.angle_beta   90.00
_cell.angle_gamma   90.00
#
_symmetry.space_group_name_H-M   'P 1'
#
loop_
_entity.id
_entity.type
_entity.pdbx_description
1 polymer ?
#
loop_
_entity_poly.entity_id
_entity_poly.type
_entity_poly.pdbx_seq_one_letter_code
_entity_poly.pdbx_strand_id
1 'polypeptide(L)'
;LFLFVIALLGPARELGRGRLRFQTWLSALFVLVLLGLMWALLQGIQYRQPEKADLSWFGTVQSIAVGLFTTFLYPFELTSILLLVAAIGAIYLSRRHVDDL
;
A
#
# COMPACT_ATOMS: atom_id res chain seq x y z
N LEU A 1 1.62 0.34 -14.92
CA LEU A 1 2.31 1.60 -14.58
C LEU A 1 3.73 1.37 -14.06
N PHE A 2 3.94 0.55 -13.02
CA PHE A 2 5.27 0.35 -12.43
C PHE A 2 6.34 -0.11 -13.43
N LEU A 3 6.05 -1.11 -14.27
CA LEU A 3 7.00 -1.59 -15.30
C LEU A 3 7.39 -0.51 -16.32
N PHE A 4 6.46 0.37 -16.67
CA PHE A 4 6.72 1.50 -17.57
C PHE A 4 7.68 2.51 -16.93
N VAL A 5 7.49 2.80 -15.64
CA VAL A 5 8.36 3.71 -14.88
C VAL A 5 9.79 3.17 -14.78
N ILE A 6 9.97 1.89 -14.41
CA ILE A 6 11.33 1.30 -14.32
C ILE A 6 12.00 1.20 -15.69
N ALA A 7 11.22 0.97 -16.76
CA ALA A 7 11.74 0.93 -18.12
C ALA A 7 12.22 2.32 -18.58
N LEU A 8 11.47 3.39 -18.27
CA LEU A 8 11.87 4.77 -18.54
C LEU A 8 13.07 5.23 -17.71
N LEU A 9 13.21 4.72 -16.48
CA LEU A 9 14.31 5.08 -15.57
C LEU A 9 15.65 4.48 -16.01
N GLY A 10 15.63 3.41 -16.82
CA GLY A 10 16.82 2.71 -17.28
C GLY A 10 17.57 1.98 -16.15
N PRO A 11 18.59 1.17 -16.48
CA PRO A 11 19.40 0.48 -15.47
C PRO A 11 20.16 1.50 -14.62
N ALA A 12 19.71 1.68 -13.38
CA ALA A 12 20.42 2.49 -12.40
C ALA A 12 21.79 1.85 -12.14
N ARG A 13 22.87 2.58 -12.43
CA ARG A 13 24.23 2.14 -12.11
C ARG A 13 24.33 2.05 -10.58
N GLU A 14 24.60 0.85 -10.07
CA GLU A 14 24.86 0.64 -8.65
C GLU A 14 26.15 1.39 -8.27
N LEU A 15 26.00 2.63 -7.79
CA LEU A 15 27.04 3.29 -7.01
C LEU A 15 27.17 2.50 -5.72
N GLY A 16 28.14 1.57 -5.70
CA GLY A 16 28.46 0.71 -4.58
C GLY A 16 28.68 1.52 -3.30
N ARG A 17 27.61 1.70 -2.52
CA ARG A 17 27.72 2.23 -1.16
C ARG A 17 28.26 1.10 -0.30
N GLY A 18 29.42 1.33 0.28
CA GLY A 18 30.05 0.43 1.26
C GLY A 18 29.05 0.04 2.34
N ARG A 19 28.41 -1.11 2.17
CA ARG A 19 27.56 -1.72 3.18
C ARG A 19 28.50 -2.21 4.26
N LEU A 20 28.58 -1.46 5.36
CA LEU A 20 29.16 -1.99 6.59
C LEU A 20 28.43 -3.33 6.85
N ARG A 21 29.16 -4.44 6.80
CA ARG A 21 28.60 -5.81 6.91
C ARG A 21 27.68 -5.94 8.15
N PHE A 22 27.99 -5.17 9.19
CA PHE A 22 27.21 -5.04 10.41
C PHE A 22 25.79 -4.50 10.21
N GLN A 23 25.57 -3.55 9.29
CA GLN A 23 24.23 -3.02 8.98
C GLN A 23 23.32 -4.09 8.40
N THR A 24 23.85 -4.97 7.55
CA THR A 24 23.06 -6.09 6.98
C THR A 24 22.64 -7.07 8.07
N TRP A 25 23.54 -7.35 9.01
CA TRP A 25 23.26 -8.22 10.16
C TRP A 25 22.22 -7.60 11.10
N LEU A 26 22.33 -6.29 11.36
CA LEU A 26 21.37 -5.57 12.18
C LEU A 26 19.98 -5.49 11.52
N SER A 27 19.91 -5.25 10.20
CA SER A 27 18.65 -5.30 9.45
C SER A 27 18.03 -6.70 9.46
N ALA A 28 18.83 -7.74 9.29
CA ALA A 28 18.34 -9.12 9.36
C ALA A 28 17.79 -9.48 10.75
N LEU A 29 18.50 -9.06 11.81
CA LEU A 29 18.03 -9.22 13.19
C LEU A 29 16.71 -8.47 13.42
N PHE A 30 16.59 -7.24 12.93
CA PHE A 30 15.36 -6.45 13.05
C PHE A 30 14.17 -7.14 12.36
N VAL A 31 14.36 -7.67 11.15
CA VAL A 31 13.31 -8.41 10.44
C VAL A 31 12.91 -9.67 11.21
N LEU A 32 13.88 -10.43 11.73
CA LEU A 32 13.61 -11.62 12.53
C LEU A 32 12.80 -11.29 13.80
N VAL A 33 13.17 -10.23 14.51
CA VAL A 33 12.45 -9.77 15.70
C VAL A 33 11.04 -9.32 15.34
N LEU A 34 10.86 -8.55 14.25
CA LEU A 34 9.55 -8.07 13.81
C LEU A 34 8.62 -9.23 13.41
N LEU A 35 9.14 -10.23 12.69
CA LEU A 35 8.39 -11.43 12.33
C LEU A 35 8.04 -12.27 13.58
N GLY A 36 8.99 -12.44 14.50
CA GLY A 36 8.74 -13.12 15.77
C GLY A 36 7.68 -12.42 16.62
N LEU A 37 7.72 -11.08 16.67
CA LEU A 37 6.71 -10.27 17.35
C LEU A 37 5.35 -10.42 16.69
N MET A 38 5.26 -10.33 15.35
CA MET A 38 4.01 -10.58 14.61
C MET A 38 3.45 -11.96 14.92
N TRP A 39 4.30 -12.99 14.90
CA TRP A 39 3.89 -14.36 15.20
C TRP A 39 3.34 -14.50 16.62
N ALA A 40 4.03 -13.92 17.61
CA ALA A 40 3.58 -13.91 19.00
C ALA A 40 2.24 -13.17 19.18
N LEU A 41 2.07 -12.03 18.50
CA LEU A 41 0.80 -11.29 18.51
C LEU A 41 -0.34 -12.13 17.94
N LEU A 42 -0.11 -12.84 16.83
CA LEU A 42 -1.11 -13.69 16.19
C LEU A 42 -1.55 -14.87 17.08
N GLN A 43 -0.64 -15.45 17.86
CA GLN A 43 -0.98 -16.52 18.82
C GLN A 43 -1.89 -16.04 19.96
N GLY A 44 -1.85 -14.75 20.31
CA GLY A 44 -2.72 -14.15 21.33
C GLY A 44 -4.14 -13.86 20.86
N ILE A 45 -4.43 -13.95 19.56
CA ILE A 45 -5.74 -13.62 19.00
C ILE A 45 -6.69 -14.80 19.21
N GLN A 46 -7.59 -14.68 20.18
CA GLN A 46 -8.72 -15.58 20.33
C GLN A 46 -9.72 -15.29 19.20
N TYR A 47 -9.79 -16.16 18.20
CA TYR A 47 -10.72 -16.04 17.09
C TYR A 47 -12.15 -16.28 17.58
N ARG A 48 -12.87 -15.21 17.90
CA ARG A 48 -14.31 -15.29 18.18
C ARG A 48 -15.04 -15.45 16.85
N GLN A 49 -15.48 -16.68 16.58
CA GLN A 49 -16.31 -16.95 15.40
C GLN A 49 -17.57 -16.06 15.46
N PRO A 50 -17.83 -15.26 14.41
CA PRO A 50 -19.06 -14.49 14.34
C PRO A 50 -20.25 -15.47 14.26
N GLU A 51 -21.27 -15.20 15.05
CA GLU A 51 -22.49 -15.99 15.10
C GLU A 51 -23.20 -15.88 13.75
N LYS A 52 -23.26 -16.99 13.01
CA LYS A 52 -24.04 -17.19 11.77
C LYS A 52 -24.03 -15.99 10.81
N ALA A 53 -22.90 -15.72 10.19
CA ALA A 53 -22.87 -14.88 9.00
C ALA A 53 -23.70 -15.57 7.89
N ASP A 54 -24.71 -14.89 7.36
CA ASP A 54 -25.42 -15.35 6.17
C ASP A 54 -24.46 -15.30 4.97
N LEU A 55 -23.91 -16.47 4.62
CA LEU A 55 -22.93 -16.64 3.55
C LEU A 55 -23.49 -16.25 2.17
N SER A 56 -24.82 -16.14 2.02
CA SER A 56 -25.45 -15.69 0.78
C SER A 56 -25.36 -14.17 0.58
N TRP A 57 -25.29 -13.41 1.67
CA TRP A 57 -25.17 -11.96 1.67
C TRP A 57 -23.72 -11.51 1.87
N PHE A 58 -23.01 -12.17 2.79
CA PHE A 58 -21.65 -11.85 3.16
C PHE A 58 -20.66 -12.16 2.01
N GLY A 59 -19.92 -11.15 1.56
CA GLY A 59 -18.95 -11.29 0.47
C GLY A 59 -19.52 -11.01 -0.92
N THR A 60 -20.79 -10.60 -1.03
CA THR A 60 -21.36 -10.12 -2.30
C THR A 60 -20.94 -8.69 -2.61
N VAL A 61 -20.89 -8.33 -3.90
CA VAL A 61 -20.64 -6.94 -4.35
C VAL A 61 -21.66 -5.98 -3.73
N GLN A 62 -22.93 -6.41 -3.60
CA GLN A 62 -23.99 -5.62 -3.00
C GLN A 62 -23.71 -5.32 -1.52
N SER A 63 -23.27 -6.32 -0.74
CA SER A 63 -22.92 -6.12 0.68
C SER A 63 -21.80 -5.10 0.88
N ILE A 64 -20.79 -5.12 0.00
CA ILE A 64 -19.68 -4.16 0.02
C ILE A 64 -20.17 -2.77 -0.39
N ALA A 65 -20.98 -2.67 -1.45
CA ALA A 65 -21.53 -1.40 -1.91
C ALA A 65 -22.37 -0.71 -0.82
N VAL A 66 -23.25 -1.45 -0.14
CA VAL A 66 -24.02 -0.93 0.98
C VAL A 66 -23.08 -0.43 2.09
N GLY A 67 -22.04 -1.19 2.44
CA GLY A 67 -21.04 -0.75 3.42
C GLY A 67 -20.32 0.54 3.02
N LEU A 68 -19.89 0.65 1.76
CA LEU A 68 -19.19 1.83 1.22
C LEU A 68 -20.07 3.09 1.20
N PHE A 69 -21.35 2.97 0.86
CA PHE A 69 -22.27 4.11 0.74
C PHE A 69 -23.05 4.43 2.03
N THR A 70 -22.87 3.66 3.11
CA THR A 70 -23.53 3.91 4.40
C THR A 70 -22.51 4.14 5.52
N THR A 71 -21.73 3.12 5.85
CA THR A 71 -20.80 3.13 7.00
C THR A 71 -19.48 3.81 6.63
N PHE A 72 -19.00 3.58 5.41
CA PHE A 72 -17.72 4.07 4.92
C PHE A 72 -17.86 5.20 3.89
N LEU A 73 -18.94 5.99 3.98
CA LEU A 73 -19.23 7.07 3.04
C LEU A 73 -18.12 8.12 3.01
N TYR A 74 -17.71 8.62 4.19
CA TYR A 74 -16.63 9.61 4.29
C TYR A 74 -15.28 9.13 3.73
N PRO A 75 -14.75 7.96 4.11
CA PRO A 75 -13.50 7.47 3.53
C PRO A 75 -13.64 7.17 2.03
N PHE A 76 -14.80 6.71 1.55
CA PHE A 76 -15.03 6.53 0.12
C PHE A 76 -14.88 7.86 -0.65
N GLU A 77 -15.55 8.93 -0.20
CA GLU A 77 -15.42 10.26 -0.79
C GLU A 77 -13.98 10.79 -0.73
N LEU A 78 -13.31 10.61 0.41
CA LEU A 78 -11.92 11.00 0.57
C LEU A 78 -11.00 10.28 -0.42
N THR A 79 -11.20 8.99 -0.66
CA THR A 79 -10.43 8.28 -1.69
C THR A 79 -10.69 8.79 -3.09
N SER A 80 -11.93 9.19 -3.41
CA SER A 80 -12.25 9.83 -4.70
C SER A 80 -11.48 11.14 -4.89
N ILE A 81 -11.46 12.00 -3.88
CA ILE A 81 -10.69 13.25 -3.89
C ILE A 81 -9.18 12.95 -3.95
N LEU A 82 -8.69 11.97 -3.19
CA LEU A 82 -7.29 11.57 -3.21
C LEU A 82 -6.86 11.12 -4.61
N LEU A 83 -7.70 10.35 -5.30
CA LEU A 83 -7.45 9.91 -6.67
C LEU A 83 -7.47 11.09 -7.65
N LEU A 84 -8.40 12.04 -7.49
CA LEU A 84 -8.44 13.27 -8.28
C LEU A 84 -7.15 14.08 -8.11
N VAL A 85 -6.73 14.31 -6.86
CA VAL A 85 -5.49 15.04 -6.54
C VAL A 85 -4.27 14.30 -7.08
N ALA A 86 -4.21 12.97 -6.94
CA ALA A 86 -3.11 12.16 -7.47
C ALA A 86 -3.03 12.24 -9.00
N ALA A 87 -4.17 12.22 -9.70
CA ALA A 87 -4.22 12.35 -11.16
C ALA A 87 -3.73 13.74 -11.61
N ILE A 88 -4.22 14.81 -10.97
CA ILE A 88 -3.76 16.19 -11.24
C ILE A 88 -2.26 16.31 -10.97
N GLY A 89 -1.79 15.80 -9.84
CA GLY A 89 -0.37 15.83 -9.46
C GLY A 89 0.52 15.09 -10.46
N ALA A 90 0.10 13.91 -10.93
CA ALA A 90 0.81 13.15 -11.95
C ALA A 90 0.87 13.92 -13.28
N ILE A 91 -0.23 14.54 -13.71
CA ILE A 91 -0.28 15.34 -14.95
C ILE A 91 0.63 16.56 -14.84
N TYR A 92 0.53 17.32 -13.73
CA TYR A 92 1.35 18.51 -13.50
C TYR A 92 2.84 18.16 -13.51
N LEU A 93 3.25 17.11 -12.81
CA LEU A 93 4.66 16.67 -12.76
C LEU A 93 5.16 16.16 -14.12
N SER A 94 4.28 15.57 -14.93
CA SER A 94 4.64 15.10 -16.27
C SER A 94 4.83 16.23 -17.29
N ARG A 95 4.33 17.43 -16.99
CA ARG A 95 4.40 18.58 -17.90
C ARG A 95 5.81 19.14 -17.93
N ARG A 96 6.44 19.19 -19.11
CA ARG A 96 7.72 19.89 -19.30
C ARG A 96 7.47 21.38 -19.46
N HIS A 97 8.28 22.20 -18.79
CA HIS A 97 8.28 23.65 -19.03
C HIS A 97 8.84 23.89 -20.43
N VAL A 98 8.04 24.53 -21.29
CA VAL A 98 8.42 24.97 -22.65
C VAL A 98 8.63 26.49 -22.63
N ASP A 99 9.02 27.03 -21.48
CA ASP A 99 9.21 28.46 -21.25
C ASP A 99 10.71 28.70 -21.02
N ASP A 100 11.47 28.62 -22.11
CA ASP A 100 12.85 29.16 -22.25
C ASP A 100 13.13 29.27 -23.76
N LEU A 101 12.41 30.16 -24.45
CA LEU A 101 12.75 30.71 -25.77
C LEU A 101 12.47 32.21 -25.78
#